data_AF-U3CI47-F1
#
_entry.id   AF-U3CI47-F1
#
_cell.length_a   1.000
_cell.length_b   1.000
_cell.length_c   1.000
_cell.angle_alpha   90.00
_cell.angle_beta   90.00
_cell.angle_gamma   90.00
#
_symmetry.space_group_name_H-M   'P 1'
#
loop_
_entity.id
_entity.type
_entity.pdbx_description
1 polymer ?
#
loop_
_entity_poly.entity_id
_entity_poly.type
_entity_poly.pdbx_seq_one_letter_code
_entity_poly.pdbx_strand_id
1 'polypeptide(L)'
;MRNFEILERGEKYFRCSVDGKSHCRIIIDDYSKGLSLGKHRLHVEEITDRYVHFAHDAVFKLTLPLSQQHSIEICTLKAGRKNTVTYKECLRLGGKWEPILNEWVFSSSVKDKVEQLRSIVKSRQILVEIKFKETISHLGKNLTIFGYETVKGIKVNNAPILGSGITLKKGDITFINSPISKIIIRSGTVLRLKIPEKMLISEVFREDYLAATDLSVLK
;
A
#
# COMPACT_ATOMS: atom_id res chain seq x y z
N MET A 1 -7.45 -18.12 9.41
CA MET A 1 -8.65 -18.97 9.32
C MET A 1 -8.54 -20.08 10.34
N ARG A 2 -9.63 -20.41 11.02
CA ARG A 2 -9.71 -21.59 11.89
C ARG A 2 -10.92 -22.44 11.49
N ASN A 3 -10.89 -23.71 11.83
CA ASN A 3 -12.03 -24.59 11.59
C ASN A 3 -12.96 -24.48 12.79
N PHE A 4 -14.22 -24.16 12.51
CA PHE A 4 -15.28 -24.11 13.50
C PHE A 4 -16.36 -25.14 13.15
N GLU A 5 -16.91 -25.77 14.17
CA GLU A 5 -18.14 -26.53 14.05
C GLU A 5 -19.24 -25.78 14.79
N ILE A 6 -20.22 -25.27 14.05
CA ILE A 6 -21.38 -24.56 14.58
C ILE A 6 -22.40 -25.61 15.03
N LEU A 7 -22.60 -25.71 16.35
CA LEU A 7 -23.43 -26.72 16.98
C LEU A 7 -24.87 -26.24 17.17
N GLU A 8 -25.02 -24.99 17.60
CA GLU A 8 -26.32 -24.42 17.97
C GLU A 8 -26.34 -22.91 17.70
N ARG A 9 -27.51 -22.41 17.30
CA ARG A 9 -27.80 -20.97 17.18
C ARG A 9 -28.64 -20.52 18.37
N GLY A 10 -28.07 -19.65 19.21
CA GLY A 10 -28.82 -18.92 20.24
C GLY A 10 -29.34 -17.58 19.74
N GLU A 11 -29.77 -16.70 20.65
CA GLU A 11 -30.26 -15.36 20.32
C GLU A 11 -29.13 -14.38 19.94
N LYS A 12 -28.04 -14.38 20.72
CA LYS A 12 -26.91 -13.45 20.56
C LYS A 12 -25.62 -14.10 20.07
N TYR A 13 -25.51 -15.43 20.20
CA TYR A 13 -24.30 -16.17 19.90
C TYR A 13 -24.63 -17.51 19.23
N PHE A 14 -23.76 -17.94 18.32
CA PHE A 14 -23.61 -19.34 17.95
C PHE A 14 -22.73 -20.04 18.97
N ARG A 15 -23.13 -21.23 19.43
CA ARG A 15 -22.26 -22.13 20.19
C ARG A 15 -21.50 -23.01 19.20
N CYS A 16 -20.19 -23.06 19.35
CA CYS A 16 -19.33 -23.76 18.42
C CYS A 16 -18.15 -24.45 19.10
N SER A 17 -17.52 -25.38 18.38
CA SER A 17 -16.21 -25.92 18.74
C SER A 17 -15.15 -25.35 17.79
N VAL A 18 -13.98 -25.00 18.32
CA VAL A 18 -12.82 -24.61 17.50
C VAL A 18 -11.86 -25.78 17.41
N ASP A 19 -11.43 -26.09 16.17
CA ASP A 19 -10.52 -27.18 15.84
C ASP A 19 -10.93 -28.54 16.46
N GLY A 20 -12.24 -28.74 16.70
CA GLY A 20 -12.84 -29.95 17.27
C GLY A 20 -12.51 -30.22 18.75
N LYS A 21 -12.01 -29.22 19.50
CA LYS A 21 -11.49 -29.41 20.86
C LYS A 21 -12.17 -28.56 21.90
N SER A 22 -12.16 -27.24 21.71
CA SER A 22 -12.59 -26.29 22.75
C SER A 22 -13.93 -25.67 22.39
N HIS A 23 -14.84 -25.61 23.36
CA HIS A 23 -16.08 -24.85 23.25
C HIS A 23 -15.76 -23.36 23.17
N CYS A 24 -16.48 -22.68 22.27
CA CYS A 24 -16.35 -21.26 22.04
C CYS A 24 -17.67 -20.70 21.50
N ARG A 25 -17.74 -19.37 21.38
CA ARG A 25 -18.91 -18.67 20.83
C ARG A 25 -18.51 -17.80 19.65
N ILE A 26 -19.41 -17.66 18.69
CA ILE A 26 -19.34 -16.64 17.65
C ILE A 26 -20.53 -15.70 17.83
N ILE A 27 -20.30 -14.39 17.90
CA ILE A 27 -21.38 -13.41 18.01
C ILE A 27 -22.28 -13.43 16.76
N ILE A 28 -23.59 -13.26 16.94
CA ILE A 28 -24.56 -13.11 15.86
C ILE A 28 -24.66 -11.63 15.49
N ASP A 29 -24.12 -11.26 14.33
CA ASP A 29 -24.15 -9.91 13.78
C ASP A 29 -24.43 -9.96 12.27
N ASP A 30 -24.30 -8.83 11.57
CA ASP A 30 -24.55 -8.77 10.13
C ASP A 30 -23.64 -9.68 9.29
N TYR A 31 -22.45 -10.02 9.79
CA TYR A 31 -21.47 -10.85 9.06
C TYR A 31 -21.68 -12.34 9.33
N SER A 32 -22.28 -12.69 10.48
CA SER A 32 -22.43 -14.07 10.93
C SER A 32 -23.87 -14.57 10.97
N LYS A 33 -24.91 -13.72 10.91
CA LYS A 33 -26.33 -14.11 11.02
C LYS A 33 -26.81 -15.17 10.03
N GLY A 34 -26.10 -15.30 8.91
CA GLY A 34 -26.36 -16.31 7.87
C GLY A 34 -25.61 -17.63 8.06
N LEU A 35 -24.83 -17.81 9.14
CA LEU A 35 -24.11 -19.06 9.40
C LEU A 35 -25.09 -20.22 9.62
N SER A 36 -24.90 -21.29 8.87
CA SER A 36 -25.62 -22.54 9.05
C SER A 36 -24.93 -23.42 10.10
N LEU A 37 -25.64 -24.43 10.62
CA LEU A 37 -25.03 -25.47 11.44
C LEU A 37 -24.00 -26.27 10.63
N GLY A 38 -23.06 -26.92 11.31
CA GLY A 38 -22.04 -27.78 10.71
C GLY A 38 -20.64 -27.15 10.67
N LYS A 39 -19.77 -27.71 9.81
CA LYS A 39 -18.35 -27.35 9.76
C LYS A 39 -18.11 -26.18 8.80
N HIS A 40 -17.42 -25.17 9.29
CA HIS A 40 -17.07 -23.96 8.55
C HIS A 40 -15.61 -23.60 8.75
N ARG A 41 -15.02 -23.00 7.73
CA ARG A 41 -13.66 -22.47 7.81
C ARG A 41 -13.72 -20.95 7.79
N LEU A 42 -13.51 -20.32 8.94
CA LEU A 42 -13.87 -18.93 9.17
C LEU A 42 -12.67 -18.05 9.49
N HIS A 43 -12.76 -16.81 9.01
CA HIS A 43 -12.00 -15.67 9.44
C HIS A 43 -12.64 -15.02 10.63
N VAL A 44 -11.96 -15.11 11.76
CA VAL A 44 -12.44 -14.57 13.00
C VAL A 44 -11.33 -13.83 13.73
N GLU A 45 -11.75 -12.85 14.52
CA GLU A 45 -10.97 -12.21 15.57
C GLU A 45 -11.52 -12.66 16.92
N GLU A 46 -10.64 -12.89 17.88
CA GLU A 46 -11.04 -13.18 19.26
C GLU A 46 -11.32 -11.86 19.98
N ILE A 47 -12.54 -11.71 20.48
CA ILE A 47 -13.04 -10.53 21.19
C ILE A 47 -13.42 -10.87 22.63
N THR A 48 -12.74 -11.87 23.22
CA THR A 48 -13.06 -12.36 24.56
C THR A 48 -12.93 -11.25 25.60
N ASP A 49 -14.07 -10.79 26.10
CA ASP A 49 -14.19 -9.89 27.23
C ASP A 49 -15.16 -10.50 28.25
N ARG A 50 -14.65 -10.81 29.45
CA ARG A 50 -15.40 -11.49 30.50
C ARG A 50 -16.53 -10.64 31.07
N TYR A 51 -16.40 -9.32 31.03
CA TYR A 51 -17.38 -8.38 31.59
C TYR A 51 -18.47 -8.02 30.59
N VAL A 52 -18.16 -8.06 29.29
CA VAL A 52 -19.12 -7.73 28.21
C VAL A 52 -19.89 -8.95 27.74
N HIS A 53 -19.23 -10.11 27.65
CA HIS A 53 -19.82 -11.33 27.09
C HIS A 53 -20.26 -12.35 28.14
N PHE A 54 -19.97 -12.08 29.43
CA PHE A 54 -20.32 -12.92 30.59
C PHE A 54 -19.99 -14.41 30.36
N ALA A 55 -18.84 -14.67 29.76
CA ALA A 55 -18.41 -15.97 29.26
C ALA A 55 -16.98 -16.29 29.71
N HIS A 56 -16.75 -17.53 30.13
CA HIS A 56 -15.40 -18.05 30.42
C HIS A 56 -14.75 -18.67 29.17
N ASP A 57 -15.55 -18.98 28.16
CA ASP A 57 -15.15 -19.48 26.85
C ASP A 57 -14.79 -18.35 25.88
N ALA A 58 -13.93 -18.66 24.92
CA ALA A 58 -13.47 -17.70 23.93
C ALA A 58 -14.63 -17.22 23.05
N VAL A 59 -14.71 -15.90 22.82
CA VAL A 59 -15.74 -15.28 21.99
C VAL A 59 -15.09 -14.73 20.73
N PHE A 60 -15.65 -15.08 19.59
CA PHE A 60 -15.14 -14.74 18.28
C PHE A 60 -16.14 -13.88 17.50
N LYS A 61 -15.60 -13.04 16.61
CA LYS A 61 -16.37 -12.24 15.65
C LYS A 61 -15.82 -12.47 14.25
N LEU A 62 -16.70 -12.61 13.26
CA LEU A 62 -16.28 -12.72 11.86
C LEU A 62 -15.65 -11.39 11.41
N THR A 63 -14.47 -11.46 10.81
CA THR A 63 -13.80 -10.24 10.30
C THR A 63 -14.27 -9.85 8.89
N LEU A 64 -14.98 -10.75 8.21
CA LEU A 64 -15.52 -10.57 6.85
C LEU A 64 -16.97 -11.09 6.78
N PRO A 65 -17.82 -10.54 5.90
CA PRO A 65 -19.14 -11.11 5.62
C PRO A 65 -19.07 -12.58 5.21
N LEU A 66 -20.10 -13.38 5.55
CA LEU A 66 -20.13 -14.81 5.27
C LEU A 66 -19.85 -15.15 3.79
N SER A 67 -20.41 -14.38 2.85
CA SER A 67 -20.20 -14.57 1.41
C SER A 67 -18.74 -14.36 0.96
N GLN A 68 -17.91 -13.73 1.79
CA GLN A 68 -16.50 -13.43 1.52
C GLN A 68 -15.54 -14.30 2.34
N GLN A 69 -16.03 -15.28 3.10
CA GLN A 69 -15.20 -16.16 3.95
C GLN A 69 -14.23 -17.03 3.14
N HIS A 70 -14.59 -17.36 1.89
CA HIS A 70 -13.72 -18.07 0.95
C HIS A 70 -12.85 -17.11 0.11
N SER A 71 -13.01 -15.80 0.29
CA SER A 71 -12.40 -14.75 -0.54
C SER A 71 -10.97 -14.39 -0.12
N ILE A 72 -10.19 -15.25 0.56
CA ILE A 72 -8.73 -15.06 0.52
C ILE A 72 -8.11 -15.66 -0.75
N GLU A 73 -8.70 -15.37 -1.90
CA GLU A 73 -7.81 -15.10 -3.01
C GLU A 73 -6.91 -13.93 -2.56
N ILE A 74 -5.63 -14.19 -2.38
CA ILE A 74 -4.67 -13.10 -2.28
C ILE A 74 -4.36 -12.65 -3.70
N CYS A 75 -4.28 -11.35 -3.93
CA CYS A 75 -3.66 -10.83 -5.13
C CYS A 75 -2.33 -10.19 -4.74
N THR A 76 -1.36 -10.23 -5.65
CA THR A 76 -0.02 -9.71 -5.37
C THR A 76 0.44 -8.68 -6.40
N LEU A 77 1.16 -7.65 -5.97
CA LEU A 77 1.72 -6.63 -6.85
C LEU A 77 3.24 -6.54 -6.65
N LYS A 78 3.98 -6.93 -7.68
CA LYS A 78 5.42 -6.66 -7.79
C LYS A 78 5.67 -5.21 -8.22
N ALA A 79 5.68 -4.28 -7.27
CA ALA A 79 5.75 -2.84 -7.52
C ALA A 79 7.03 -2.35 -8.24
N GLY A 80 8.10 -3.14 -8.26
CA GLY A 80 9.34 -2.81 -8.96
C GLY A 80 10.22 -1.83 -8.18
N ARG A 81 10.84 -0.86 -8.87
CA ARG A 81 11.71 0.16 -8.24
C ARG A 81 10.92 0.91 -7.17
N LYS A 82 11.52 1.11 -5.99
CA LYS A 82 10.94 1.88 -4.88
C LYS A 82 10.35 3.21 -5.40
N ASN A 83 9.06 3.39 -5.17
CA ASN A 83 8.29 4.56 -5.56
C ASN A 83 7.37 4.91 -4.39
N THR A 84 7.50 6.12 -3.87
CA THR A 84 6.81 6.58 -2.66
C THR A 84 5.30 6.64 -2.86
N VAL A 85 4.83 7.02 -4.05
CA VAL A 85 3.39 7.08 -4.38
C VAL A 85 2.82 5.67 -4.46
N THR A 86 3.47 4.77 -5.21
CA THR A 86 3.05 3.35 -5.26
C THR A 86 3.02 2.73 -3.87
N TYR A 87 4.02 3.00 -3.03
CA TYR A 87 4.07 2.48 -1.66
C TYR A 87 2.87 2.95 -0.82
N LYS A 88 2.54 4.24 -0.90
CA LYS A 88 1.37 4.82 -0.21
C LYS A 88 0.07 4.21 -0.71
N GLU A 89 -0.07 4.03 -2.02
CA GLU A 89 -1.25 3.40 -2.60
C GLU A 89 -1.39 1.94 -2.18
N CYS A 90 -0.29 1.18 -2.16
CA CYS A 90 -0.32 -0.19 -1.65
C CYS A 90 -0.79 -0.24 -0.18
N LEU A 91 -0.26 0.63 0.68
CA LEU A 91 -0.69 0.72 2.08
C LEU A 91 -2.17 1.13 2.20
N ARG A 92 -2.61 2.10 1.39
CA ARG A 92 -4.01 2.57 1.35
C ARG A 92 -5.00 1.47 0.96
N LEU A 93 -4.57 0.55 0.10
CA LEU A 93 -5.34 -0.63 -0.30
C LEU A 93 -5.27 -1.78 0.72
N GLY A 94 -4.65 -1.57 1.89
CA GLY A 94 -4.49 -2.60 2.92
C GLY A 94 -3.42 -3.64 2.57
N GLY A 95 -2.52 -3.32 1.63
CA GLY A 95 -1.44 -4.19 1.22
C GLY A 95 -0.40 -4.39 2.32
N LYS A 96 0.13 -5.60 2.42
CA LYS A 96 1.28 -5.94 3.26
C LYS A 96 2.47 -6.30 2.39
N TRP A 97 3.65 -5.79 2.76
CA TRP A 97 4.87 -6.12 2.06
C TRP A 97 5.37 -7.51 2.47
N GLU A 98 5.55 -8.40 1.51
CA GLU A 98 6.11 -9.74 1.72
C GLU A 98 7.57 -9.79 1.26
N PRO A 99 8.55 -9.76 2.18
CA PRO A 99 9.97 -9.64 1.84
C PRO A 99 10.53 -10.84 1.07
N ILE A 100 10.01 -12.05 1.26
CA ILE A 100 10.53 -13.25 0.60
C ILE A 100 10.21 -13.22 -0.91
N LEU A 101 8.98 -12.85 -1.25
CA LEU A 101 8.54 -12.75 -2.64
C LEU A 101 8.93 -11.41 -3.28
N ASN A 102 9.26 -10.40 -2.46
CA ASN A 102 9.50 -9.03 -2.90
C ASN A 102 8.27 -8.45 -3.61
N GLU A 103 7.09 -8.72 -3.03
CA GLU A 103 5.78 -8.33 -3.56
C GLU A 103 4.87 -7.79 -2.46
N TRP A 104 3.92 -6.95 -2.87
CA TRP A 104 2.81 -6.56 -2.02
C TRP A 104 1.71 -7.61 -2.09
N VAL A 105 1.15 -7.99 -0.95
CA VAL A 105 0.05 -8.96 -0.84
C VAL A 105 -1.20 -8.23 -0.34
N PHE A 106 -2.35 -8.49 -0.98
CA PHE A 106 -3.62 -7.85 -0.68
C PHE A 106 -4.74 -8.89 -0.56
N SER A 107 -5.84 -8.50 0.09
CA SER A 107 -7.11 -9.21 0.00
C SER A 107 -7.68 -9.11 -1.43
N SER A 108 -8.33 -10.16 -1.93
CA SER A 108 -9.05 -10.11 -3.22
C SER A 108 -10.15 -9.06 -3.28
N SER A 109 -10.67 -8.61 -2.13
CA SER A 109 -11.68 -7.54 -2.07
C SER A 109 -11.25 -6.24 -2.75
N VAL A 110 -9.93 -6.02 -2.89
CA VAL A 110 -9.35 -4.86 -3.58
C VAL A 110 -8.68 -5.23 -4.91
N LYS A 111 -8.89 -6.44 -5.44
CA LYS A 111 -8.26 -6.96 -6.66
C LYS A 111 -8.38 -6.00 -7.84
N ASP A 112 -9.58 -5.48 -8.10
CA ASP A 112 -9.80 -4.53 -9.20
C ASP A 112 -8.96 -3.26 -9.07
N LYS A 113 -8.84 -2.72 -7.85
CA LYS A 113 -8.01 -1.54 -7.55
C LYS A 113 -6.51 -1.86 -7.67
N VAL A 114 -6.10 -3.06 -7.25
CA VAL A 114 -4.72 -3.54 -7.39
C VAL A 114 -4.38 -3.74 -8.86
N GLU A 115 -5.29 -4.26 -9.69
CA GLU A 115 -5.09 -4.41 -11.13
C GLU A 115 -5.04 -3.06 -11.87
N GLN A 116 -5.85 -2.08 -11.45
CA GLN A 116 -5.72 -0.71 -11.95
C GLN A 116 -4.32 -0.14 -11.66
N LEU A 117 -3.85 -0.24 -10.40
CA LEU A 117 -2.51 0.18 -10.03
C LEU A 117 -1.42 -0.60 -10.78
N ARG A 118 -1.59 -1.93 -10.93
CA ARG A 118 -0.69 -2.78 -11.72
C ARG A 118 -0.58 -2.28 -13.14
N SER A 119 -1.71 -1.97 -13.77
CA SER A 119 -1.76 -1.51 -15.16
C SER A 119 -0.92 -0.25 -15.37
N ILE A 120 -0.84 0.63 -14.36
CA ILE A 120 -0.03 1.84 -14.38
C ILE A 120 1.44 1.50 -14.17
N VAL A 121 1.78 0.85 -13.05
CA VAL A 121 3.18 0.64 -12.64
C VAL A 121 3.93 -0.36 -13.51
N LYS A 122 3.21 -1.28 -14.18
CA LYS A 122 3.76 -2.25 -15.13
C LYS A 122 3.63 -1.83 -16.59
N SER A 123 3.12 -0.63 -16.87
CA SER A 123 3.09 -0.11 -18.23
C SER A 123 4.51 0.04 -18.81
N ARG A 124 4.59 0.22 -20.13
CA ARG A 124 5.85 0.32 -20.85
C ARG A 124 6.72 1.41 -20.23
N GLN A 125 8.00 1.11 -20.03
CA GLN A 125 8.97 2.09 -19.55
C GLN A 125 9.33 3.07 -20.67
N ILE A 126 9.21 4.36 -20.37
CA ILE A 126 9.62 5.46 -21.25
C ILE A 126 10.67 6.32 -20.54
N LEU A 127 11.51 6.97 -21.33
CA LEU A 127 12.54 7.89 -20.84
C LEU A 127 12.00 9.31 -20.93
N VAL A 128 12.04 10.04 -19.81
CA VAL A 128 11.56 11.43 -19.77
C VAL A 128 12.66 12.36 -19.30
N GLU A 129 12.63 13.59 -19.80
CA GLU A 129 13.38 14.73 -19.28
C GLU A 129 12.44 15.78 -18.73
N ILE A 130 12.77 16.27 -17.56
CA ILE A 130 11.99 17.25 -16.82
C ILE A 130 12.88 18.44 -16.53
N LYS A 131 12.52 19.57 -17.14
CA LYS A 131 13.18 20.85 -16.93
C LYS A 131 12.37 21.67 -15.93
N PHE A 132 13.01 22.10 -14.85
CA PHE A 132 12.38 22.94 -13.83
C PHE A 132 12.37 24.39 -14.32
N LYS A 133 11.18 24.98 -14.47
CA LYS A 133 11.01 26.40 -14.86
C LYS A 133 11.29 27.32 -13.69
N GLU A 134 10.98 26.87 -12.49
CA GLU A 134 11.16 27.61 -11.25
C GLU A 134 12.02 26.82 -10.26
N THR A 135 12.55 27.52 -9.25
CA THR A 135 13.26 26.86 -8.16
C THR A 135 12.25 26.23 -7.21
N ILE A 136 12.29 24.90 -7.09
CA ILE A 136 11.41 24.15 -6.18
C ILE A 136 12.17 23.83 -4.91
N SER A 137 11.58 24.19 -3.78
CA SER A 137 12.11 23.92 -2.44
C SER A 137 11.09 23.12 -1.65
N HIS A 138 11.50 21.98 -1.09
CA HIS A 138 10.64 21.14 -0.27
C HIS A 138 11.28 20.85 1.09
N LEU A 139 10.50 21.05 2.16
CA LEU A 139 10.93 20.86 3.56
C LEU A 139 10.42 19.52 4.10
N GLY A 140 11.27 18.80 4.83
CA GLY A 140 10.91 17.67 5.69
C GLY A 140 10.47 16.39 4.98
N LYS A 141 10.36 16.43 3.65
CA LYS A 141 10.04 15.28 2.79
C LYS A 141 11.00 15.21 1.63
N ASN A 142 11.20 14.00 1.14
CA ASN A 142 12.00 13.80 -0.06
C ASN A 142 11.17 14.25 -1.27
N LEU A 143 11.69 15.22 -2.01
CA LEU A 143 11.09 15.69 -3.27
C LEU A 143 11.10 14.51 -4.25
N THR A 144 9.95 14.19 -4.84
CA THR A 144 9.81 13.08 -5.78
C THR A 144 9.48 13.56 -7.20
N ILE A 145 9.57 12.65 -8.17
CA ILE A 145 9.12 12.89 -9.53
C ILE A 145 8.37 11.64 -9.94
N PHE A 146 7.06 11.77 -10.15
CA PHE A 146 6.14 10.63 -10.31
C PHE A 146 6.29 9.63 -9.16
N GLY A 147 6.54 10.12 -7.93
CA GLY A 147 6.79 9.28 -6.76
C GLY A 147 8.19 8.69 -6.64
N TYR A 148 9.09 8.91 -7.61
CA TYR A 148 10.50 8.52 -7.50
C TYR A 148 11.32 9.60 -6.80
N GLU A 149 11.95 9.23 -5.70
CA GLU A 149 12.80 10.10 -4.89
C GLU A 149 13.95 10.72 -5.67
N THR A 150 14.02 12.06 -5.71
CA THR A 150 15.05 12.78 -6.48
C THR A 150 16.43 12.70 -5.82
N VAL A 151 16.48 12.83 -4.49
CA VAL A 151 17.70 12.76 -3.67
C VAL A 151 17.51 11.74 -2.56
N LYS A 152 18.42 10.76 -2.49
CA LYS A 152 18.44 9.70 -1.47
C LYS A 152 19.23 10.09 -0.22
N GLY A 153 20.16 11.02 -0.34
CA GLY A 153 21.03 11.42 0.75
C GLY A 153 22.16 12.34 0.29
N ILE A 154 23.22 12.39 1.09
CA ILE A 154 24.35 13.31 0.92
C ILE A 154 25.65 12.50 0.97
N LYS A 155 26.62 12.83 0.11
CA LYS A 155 27.97 12.29 0.17
C LYS A 155 28.81 13.01 1.23
N VAL A 156 29.95 12.43 1.61
CA VAL A 156 30.89 13.05 2.56
C VAL A 156 31.31 14.48 2.16
N ASN A 157 31.37 14.77 0.86
CA ASN A 157 31.68 16.10 0.32
C ASN A 157 30.45 17.02 0.20
N ASN A 158 29.35 16.73 0.91
CA ASN A 158 28.07 17.44 0.86
C ASN A 158 27.36 17.47 -0.50
N ALA A 159 27.81 16.69 -1.49
CA ALA A 159 27.09 16.57 -2.76
C ALA A 159 25.84 15.67 -2.62
N PRO A 160 24.70 16.01 -3.25
CA PRO A 160 23.51 15.17 -3.20
C PRO A 160 23.73 13.83 -3.91
N ILE A 161 23.23 12.75 -3.30
CA ILE A 161 23.15 11.43 -3.90
C ILE A 161 21.77 11.34 -4.57
N LEU A 162 21.74 11.31 -5.90
CA LEU A 162 20.49 11.18 -6.65
C LEU A 162 19.82 9.82 -6.40
N GLY A 163 18.49 9.80 -6.51
CA GLY A 163 17.72 8.57 -6.47
C GLY A 163 18.06 7.60 -7.59
N SER A 164 17.79 6.32 -7.35
CA SER A 164 18.12 5.26 -8.31
C SER A 164 17.43 5.48 -9.67
N GLY A 165 18.20 5.49 -10.74
CA GLY A 165 17.71 5.68 -12.11
C GLY A 165 17.25 7.11 -12.44
N ILE A 166 17.70 8.10 -11.65
CA ILE A 166 17.59 9.54 -11.95
C ILE A 166 18.98 10.04 -12.31
N THR A 167 19.06 10.88 -13.34
CA THR A 167 20.31 11.50 -13.80
C THR A 167 20.14 13.00 -13.93
N LEU A 168 21.05 13.77 -13.33
CA LEU A 168 21.16 15.20 -13.54
C LEU A 168 21.85 15.46 -14.89
N LYS A 169 21.16 16.15 -15.80
CA LYS A 169 21.69 16.50 -17.12
C LYS A 169 22.21 17.93 -17.18
N LYS A 170 21.58 18.83 -16.44
CA LYS A 170 21.94 20.24 -16.36
C LYS A 170 21.45 20.83 -15.04
N GLY A 171 22.13 21.87 -14.57
CA GLY A 171 21.73 22.65 -13.40
C GLY A 171 22.28 22.09 -12.10
N ASP A 172 21.58 22.36 -11.01
CA ASP A 172 22.05 22.10 -9.66
C ASP A 172 20.92 21.66 -8.73
N ILE A 173 21.28 20.80 -7.79
CA ILE A 173 20.41 20.30 -6.72
C ILE A 173 21.16 20.49 -5.42
N THR A 174 20.53 21.15 -4.46
CA THR A 174 21.09 21.31 -3.12
C THR A 174 20.28 20.48 -2.13
N PHE A 175 20.98 19.74 -1.28
CA PHE A 175 20.39 19.05 -0.13
C PHE A 175 20.98 19.63 1.15
N ILE A 176 20.12 20.11 2.05
CA ILE A 176 20.51 20.68 3.34
C ILE A 176 20.01 19.74 4.43
N ASN A 177 20.91 19.35 5.33
CA ASN A 177 20.64 18.40 6.41
C ASN A 177 20.71 19.07 7.80
N SER A 178 19.85 20.06 8.09
CA SER A 178 19.66 20.62 9.44
C SER A 178 18.61 21.74 9.46
N PRO A 179 17.77 21.88 10.51
CA PRO A 179 17.26 20.85 11.43
C PRO A 179 16.13 20.00 10.79
N ILE A 180 15.61 20.46 9.66
CA ILE A 180 14.65 19.75 8.81
C ILE A 180 15.33 19.61 7.44
N SER A 181 15.35 18.40 6.86
CA SER A 181 15.95 18.19 5.55
C SER A 181 15.24 19.06 4.50
N LYS A 182 16.03 19.71 3.65
CA LYS A 182 15.52 20.58 2.59
C LYS A 182 16.18 20.21 1.27
N ILE A 183 15.35 19.89 0.27
CA ILE A 183 15.79 19.70 -1.12
C ILE A 183 15.43 20.95 -1.90
N ILE A 184 16.41 21.49 -2.61
CA ILE A 184 16.24 22.64 -3.51
C ILE A 184 16.69 22.21 -4.91
N ILE A 185 15.76 22.20 -5.85
CA ILE A 185 16.06 22.05 -7.27
C ILE A 185 15.97 23.44 -7.90
N ARG A 186 17.09 23.95 -8.43
CA ARG A 186 17.13 25.29 -9.02
C ARG A 186 16.42 25.34 -10.38
N SER A 187 15.89 26.52 -10.72
CA SER A 187 15.41 26.79 -12.08
C SER A 187 16.48 26.48 -13.12
N GLY A 188 16.06 25.93 -14.26
CA GLY A 188 16.93 25.49 -15.35
C GLY A 188 17.57 24.12 -15.13
N THR A 189 17.35 23.48 -13.98
CA THR A 189 17.77 22.10 -13.73
C THR A 189 16.98 21.14 -14.62
N VAL A 190 17.69 20.18 -15.21
CA VAL A 190 17.11 19.13 -16.07
C VAL A 190 17.43 17.77 -15.47
N LEU A 191 16.39 17.04 -15.10
CA LEU A 191 16.48 15.66 -14.64
C LEU A 191 15.97 14.69 -15.71
N ARG A 192 16.66 13.57 -15.83
CA ARG A 192 16.30 12.47 -16.73
C ARG A 192 16.03 11.21 -15.92
N LEU A 193 14.93 10.53 -16.21
CA LEU A 193 14.56 9.28 -15.54
C LEU A 193 13.67 8.40 -16.42
N LYS A 194 13.69 7.09 -16.14
CA LYS A 194 12.72 6.15 -16.71
C LYS A 194 11.50 6.02 -15.79
N ILE A 195 10.31 6.06 -16.39
CA ILE A 195 9.03 5.88 -15.70
C ILE A 195 8.10 4.99 -16.55
N PRO A 196 7.13 4.28 -15.95
CA PRO A 196 6.01 3.72 -16.68
C PRO A 196 5.19 4.81 -17.39
N GLU A 197 4.85 4.61 -18.66
CA GLU A 197 4.17 5.61 -19.50
C GLU A 197 2.83 6.08 -18.91
N LYS A 198 2.06 5.18 -18.30
CA LYS A 198 0.76 5.52 -17.74
C LYS A 198 0.86 6.39 -16.49
N MET A 199 2.04 6.55 -15.89
CA MET A 199 2.23 7.51 -14.79
C MET A 199 2.08 8.97 -15.27
N LEU A 200 2.33 9.27 -16.56
CA LEU A 200 2.21 10.62 -17.11
C LEU A 200 0.77 11.14 -17.08
N ILE A 201 -0.20 10.25 -17.32
CA ILE A 201 -1.62 10.57 -17.42
C ILE A 201 -2.40 10.25 -16.14
N SER A 202 -1.75 9.63 -15.15
CA SER A 202 -2.40 9.22 -13.92
C SER A 202 -2.40 10.37 -12.91
N GLU A 203 -3.58 10.80 -12.48
CA GLU A 203 -3.74 11.82 -11.44
C GLU A 203 -3.04 11.43 -10.12
N VAL A 204 -3.07 10.15 -9.77
CA VAL A 204 -2.41 9.61 -8.56
C VAL A 204 -0.91 9.89 -8.51
N PHE A 205 -0.23 9.92 -9.66
CA PHE A 205 1.22 10.13 -9.75
C PHE A 205 1.59 11.58 -10.12
N ARG A 206 0.60 12.45 -10.28
CA ARG A 206 0.80 13.86 -10.61
C ARG A 206 1.05 14.65 -9.32
N GLU A 207 2.26 15.17 -9.18
CA GLU A 207 2.64 16.00 -8.04
C GLU A 207 2.50 17.48 -8.41
N ASP A 208 1.95 18.31 -7.53
CA ASP A 208 1.53 19.69 -7.85
C ASP A 208 2.65 20.55 -8.46
N TYR A 209 3.88 20.42 -7.93
CA TYR A 209 5.04 21.18 -8.41
C TYR A 209 5.51 20.77 -9.81
N LEU A 210 5.01 19.64 -10.37
CA LEU A 210 5.27 19.31 -11.78
C LEU A 210 4.62 20.33 -12.73
N ALA A 211 3.63 21.11 -12.28
CA ALA A 211 3.10 22.23 -13.07
C ALA A 211 4.18 23.29 -13.39
N ALA A 212 5.18 23.44 -12.51
CA ALA A 212 6.33 24.32 -12.69
C ALA A 212 7.47 23.67 -13.49
N THR A 213 7.18 22.62 -14.27
CA THR A 213 8.17 21.90 -15.08
C THR A 213 7.74 21.79 -16.54
N ASP A 214 8.72 21.67 -17.43
CA ASP A 214 8.51 21.25 -18.82
C ASP A 214 8.94 19.79 -18.93
N LEU A 215 8.01 18.93 -19.34
CA LEU A 215 8.26 17.50 -19.52
C LEU A 215 8.38 17.17 -21.01
N SER A 216 9.42 16.41 -21.34
CA SER A 216 9.62 15.87 -22.69
C SER A 216 9.85 14.37 -22.64
N VAL A 217 9.20 13.63 -23.55
CA VAL A 217 9.39 12.20 -23.71
C VAL A 217 10.48 12.00 -24.76
N LEU A 218 11.56 11.32 -24.39
CA LEU A 218 12.64 10.98 -25.31
C LEU A 218 12.26 9.72 -26.10
N LYS A 219 12.45 9.78 -27.42
CA LYS A 219 12.24 8.66 -28.33
C LYS A 219 13.39 7.65 -28.26
#